data_AF-A0A7X0E8L7-F1
#
_entry.id   AF-A0A7X0E8L7-F1
#
_cell.length_a   1.000
_cell.length_b   1.000
_cell.length_c   1.000
_cell.angle_alpha   90.00
_cell.angle_beta   90.00
_cell.angle_gamma   90.00
#
_symmetry.space_group_name_H-M   'P 1'
#
loop_
_entity.id
_entity.type
_entity.pdbx_description
1 polymer ?
#
loop_
_entity_poly.entity_id
_entity_poly.type
_entity_poly.pdbx_seq_one_letter_code
_entity_poly.pdbx_strand_id
1 'polypeptide(L)' 'MIYLKLRQPGLVVNHKRVDRLYAPAKLQVRRRKRKKVSVSKRQSLVRPHAANEVCSMDFVLDQTAEGHAIKCA' A
#
# COMPACT_ATOMS: atom_id res chain seq x y z
N MET A 1 -13.08 7.23 2.98
CA MET A 1 -14.53 7.51 3.14
C MET A 1 -14.98 8.36 1.96
N ILE A 2 -16.12 8.05 1.35
CA ILE A 2 -16.56 8.69 0.09
C ILE A 2 -16.72 10.22 0.23
N TYR A 3 -17.09 10.72 1.41
CA TYR A 3 -17.26 12.15 1.67
C TYR A 3 -15.99 12.98 1.44
N LEU A 4 -14.79 12.38 1.61
CA LEU A 4 -13.53 13.07 1.34
C LEU A 4 -13.36 13.37 -0.14
N LYS A 5 -13.78 12.44 -1.02
CA LYS A 5 -13.78 12.67 -2.47
C LYS A 5 -14.80 13.71 -2.88
N LEU A 6 -15.95 13.79 -2.20
CA LEU A 6 -16.95 14.82 -2.45
C LEU A 6 -16.46 16.22 -2.07
N ARG A 7 -15.55 16.34 -1.09
CA ARG A 7 -14.96 17.63 -0.68
C ARG A 7 -13.86 18.13 -1.60
N GLN A 8 -13.20 17.25 -2.37
CA GLN A 8 -12.16 17.65 -3.33
C GLN A 8 -12.63 18.68 -4.38
N PRO A 9 -13.83 18.53 -5.00
CA PRO A 9 -14.42 19.56 -5.85
C PRO A 9 -15.07 20.72 -5.08
N GLY A 10 -14.85 20.83 -3.76
CA GLY A 10 -15.37 21.93 -2.94
C GLY A 10 -16.79 21.74 -2.40
N LEU A 11 -17.44 20.57 -2.55
CA LEU A 11 -18.75 20.38 -1.93
C LEU A 11 -18.63 20.30 -0.41
N VAL A 12 -19.33 21.20 0.28
CA VAL A 12 -19.48 21.19 1.74
C VAL A 12 -20.51 20.13 2.13
N VAL A 13 -20.04 18.90 2.34
CA VAL A 13 -20.88 17.78 2.77
C VAL A 13 -20.65 17.40 4.24
N ASN A 14 -21.75 17.14 4.95
CA ASN A 14 -21.72 16.53 6.28
C ASN A 14 -21.50 15.01 6.14
N HIS A 15 -20.42 14.49 6.75
CA HIS A 15 -20.07 13.07 6.69
C HIS A 15 -21.21 12.17 7.20
N LYS A 16 -21.93 12.58 8.25
CA LYS A 16 -23.04 11.82 8.83
C LYS A 16 -24.16 11.60 7.82
N ARG A 17 -24.51 12.64 7.05
CA ARG A 17 -25.56 12.57 6.02
C ARG A 17 -25.17 11.63 4.89
N VAL A 18 -23.90 11.70 4.46
CA VAL A 18 -23.36 10.82 3.42
C VAL A 18 -23.40 9.36 3.89
N ASP A 19 -22.90 9.07 5.09
CA ASP A 19 -22.86 7.71 5.63
C ASP A 19 -24.28 7.11 5.77
N ARG A 20 -25.26 7.91 6.23
CA ARG A 20 -26.67 7.50 6.36
C ARG A 20 -27.37 7.20 5.04
N LEU A 21 -26.99 7.86 3.95
CA LEU A 21 -27.52 7.59 2.61
C LEU A 21 -26.83 6.38 1.97
N TYR A 22 -25.51 6.26 2.15
CA TYR A 22 -24.70 5.21 1.53
C TYR A 22 -24.87 3.83 2.20
N ALA A 23 -25.15 3.79 3.50
CA ALA A 23 -25.37 2.55 4.23
C ALA A 23 -26.57 1.74 3.72
N PRO A 24 -27.81 2.27 3.65
CA PRO A 24 -28.95 1.53 3.12
C PRO A 24 -28.83 1.26 1.62
N ALA A 25 -28.23 2.18 0.86
CA ALA A 25 -28.01 2.01 -0.58
C ALA A 25 -26.91 0.99 -0.93
N LYS A 26 -26.18 0.46 0.06
CA LYS A 26 -25.03 -0.47 -0.13
C LYS A 26 -23.96 0.05 -1.10
N LEU A 27 -23.79 1.37 -1.19
CA LEU A 27 -22.85 2.05 -2.10
C LEU A 27 -21.43 2.20 -1.53
N GLN A 28 -21.11 1.46 -0.47
CA GLN A 28 -19.80 1.55 0.16
C GLN A 28 -18.73 0.95 -0.75
N VAL A 29 -17.64 1.69 -0.97
CA VAL A 29 -16.47 1.17 -1.71
C VAL A 29 -15.91 -0.02 -0.93
N ARG A 30 -15.99 -1.21 -1.53
CA ARG A 30 -15.43 -2.43 -0.94
C ARG A 30 -13.91 -2.27 -0.80
N ARG A 31 -13.43 -2.29 0.43
CA ARG A 31 -11.99 -2.36 0.69
C ARG A 31 -11.47 -3.72 0.22
N ARG A 32 -10.51 -3.71 -0.71
CA ARG A 32 -9.79 -4.93 -1.08
C ARG A 32 -9.09 -5.44 0.17
N LYS A 33 -9.37 -6.69 0.57
CA LYS A 33 -8.58 -7.35 1.62
C LYS A 33 -7.14 -7.43 1.11
N ARG A 34 -6.19 -6.89 1.87
CA ARG A 34 -4.76 -7.03 1.53
C ARG A 34 -4.43 -8.52 1.55
N LYS A 35 -3.90 -9.05 0.43
CA LYS A 35 -3.39 -10.42 0.39
C LYS A 35 -2.25 -10.51 1.41
N LYS A 36 -2.38 -11.42 2.38
CA LYS A 36 -1.29 -11.72 3.31
C LYS A 36 -0.19 -12.39 2.49
N VAL A 37 0.94 -11.69 2.33
CA VAL A 37 2.14 -12.29 1.74
C VAL A 37 2.71 -13.22 2.80
N SER A 38 2.84 -14.50 2.48
CA SER A 38 3.54 -15.46 3.35
C SER A 38 4.98 -14.98 3.52
N VAL A 39 5.47 -14.94 4.75
CA VAL A 39 6.89 -14.71 5.00
C VAL A 39 7.61 -15.91 4.39
N SER A 40 8.31 -15.69 3.28
CA SER A 40 9.24 -16.65 2.69
C SER A 40 10.28 -17.05 3.74
N LYS A 41 10.78 -18.28 3.68
CA LYS A 41 11.87 -18.72 4.56
C LYS A 41 13.07 -17.82 4.29
N ARG A 42 13.40 -16.94 5.23
CA ARG A 42 14.59 -16.07 5.12
C ARG A 42 15.81 -16.97 5.02
N GLN A 43 16.59 -16.81 3.96
CA GLN A 43 17.89 -17.47 3.85
C GLN A 43 18.84 -16.85 4.87
N SER A 44 19.67 -17.67 5.52
CA SER A 44 20.73 -17.15 6.39
C SER A 44 21.70 -16.33 5.54
N LEU A 45 22.10 -15.16 6.04
CA LEU A 45 23.14 -14.37 5.41
C LEU A 45 24.44 -15.18 5.37
N VAL A 46 25.06 -15.25 4.19
CA VAL A 46 26.38 -15.86 4.01
C VAL A 46 27.43 -14.85 4.47
N ARG A 47 28.41 -15.31 5.24
CA ARG A 47 29.54 -14.49 5.65
C ARG A 47 30.56 -14.44 4.50
N PRO A 48 30.91 -13.27 3.95
CA PRO A 48 31.94 -13.16 2.94
C PRO A 48 33.32 -13.48 3.53
N HIS A 49 34.18 -14.08 2.71
CA HIS A 49 35.58 -14.40 2.99
C HIS A 49 36.53 -13.29 2.48
N ALA A 50 36.12 -12.50 1.49
CA ALA A 50 36.89 -11.39 0.94
C ALA A 50 36.04 -10.12 0.77
N ALA A 51 36.72 -8.97 0.60
CA ALA A 51 36.05 -7.72 0.27
C ALA A 51 35.36 -7.81 -1.10
N ASN A 52 34.21 -7.15 -1.25
CA ASN A 52 33.39 -7.13 -2.48
C ASN A 52 32.83 -8.49 -2.93
N GLU A 53 32.88 -9.53 -2.11
CA GLU A 53 32.28 -10.84 -2.41
C GLU A 53 30.76 -10.84 -2.26
N VAL A 54 30.23 -10.02 -1.35
CA VAL A 54 28.79 -9.84 -1.12
C VAL A 54 28.49 -8.34 -1.01
N CYS A 55 27.56 -7.86 -1.83
CA CYS A 55 26.99 -6.52 -1.76
C CYS A 55 25.49 -6.64 -1.52
N SER A 56 24.97 -6.01 -0.46
CA SER A 56 23.53 -5.87 -0.24
C SER A 56 23.04 -4.54 -0.82
N MET A 57 21.86 -4.58 -1.41
CA MET A 57 21.17 -3.38 -1.88
C MET A 57 19.83 -3.30 -1.13
N ASP A 58 19.67 -2.28 -0.30
CA ASP A 58 18.48 -2.06 0.52
C ASP A 58 17.73 -0.83 0.04
N PHE A 59 16.43 -0.97 -0.24
CA PHE A 59 15.57 0.12 -0.65
C PHE A 59 14.66 0.55 0.50
N VAL A 60 14.70 1.83 0.89
CA VAL A 60 13.77 2.40 1.87
C VAL A 60 12.43 2.74 1.19
N LEU A 61 12.49 3.28 -0.02
CA LEU A 61 11.37 3.52 -0.92
C LEU A 61 11.94 3.73 -2.32
N ASP A 62 11.71 2.80 -3.23
CA ASP A 62 12.19 2.93 -4.61
C ASP A 62 11.10 2.55 -5.62
N GLN A 63 11.18 3.14 -6.81
CA GLN A 63 10.23 2.97 -7.90
C GLN A 63 10.99 2.77 -9.21
N THR A 64 10.49 1.89 -10.06
CA THR A 64 11.00 1.76 -11.42
C THR A 64 10.75 3.05 -12.20
N ALA A 65 11.43 3.22 -13.35
CA ALA A 65 11.18 4.35 -14.25
C ALA A 65 9.70 4.48 -14.69
N GLU A 66 8.95 3.37 -14.65
CA GLU A 66 7.52 3.31 -14.93
C GLU A 66 6.63 3.63 -13.71
N GLY A 67 7.23 4.00 -12.57
CA GLY A 67 6.52 4.37 -11.34
C GLY A 67 6.05 3.17 -10.50
N HIS A 68 6.51 1.96 -10.80
CA HIS A 68 6.13 0.77 -10.04
C HIS A 68 7.01 0.64 -8.80
N ALA A 69 6.39 0.56 -7.61
CA ALA A 69 7.13 0.38 -6.37
C ALA A 69 7.92 -0.94 -6.36
N ILE A 70 9.24 -0.83 -6.15
CA ILE A 70 10.13 -1.98 -5.96
C ILE A 70 9.83 -2.57 -4.58
N LYS A 71 9.54 -3.86 -4.55
CA LYS A 71 9.26 -4.59 -3.31
C LYS A 71 10.31 -5.69 -3.16
N CYS A 72 11.16 -5.54 -2.15
CA CYS A 72 12.05 -6.61 -1.70
C CYS A 72 11.20 -7.72 -1.06
N ALA A 73 11.46 -8.98 -1.42
CA ALA A 73 10.76 -10.17 -0.96
C ALA A 73 11.59 -10.97 0.05
#